data_AF-A0A022S3B1-F1
#
_entry.id   AF-A0A022S3B1-F1
#
_cell.length_a   1.000
_cell.length_b   1.000
_cell.length_c   1.000
_cell.angle_alpha   90.00
_cell.angle_beta   90.00
_cell.angle_gamma   90.00
#
_symmetry.space_group_name_H-M   'P 1'
#
loop_
_entity.id
_entity.type
_entity.pdbx_description
1 polymer ?
#
loop_
_entity_poly.entity_id
_entity_poly.type
_entity_poly.pdbx_seq_one_letter_code
_entity_poly.pdbx_strand_id
1 'polypeptide(L)'
;DGVIAYTEESRSYLQIKARLLVALLCKNMESMEFNEAIHIAHHAVICATKIGNHEIVEMIIEAFPNAIYSSYMESSPGSIFHVAVLNRCEEVFKLLYHMNGHKFVYSDVVDNSGNNLLHMAAKLAPSHKLNQISGAALQMQREIQWYRLVEKLVARSSKIQINNEGKTPKMVFTEEHKNLEEEGAKWMKETSQNCTVVASLIATFMFSCAFTVPGGNDGNTGLPIFYRQRMFFVYALFLFLSLLASTYALINFLSILISRYSEEEFLHTLPKRLLIGLISLFLSIMFMMVTCTATVYLVSDRMKWVLITVGVCGSLLLSLFLRVLFRLIIDLINCTYGRQIFRIQIRRPFLYYI
;
A
#
# COMPACT_ATOMS: atom_id res chain seq x y z
N ASP A 1 -16.55 -16.91 13.10
CA ASP A 1 -16.71 -17.40 11.72
C ASP A 1 -18.12 -17.22 11.14
N GLY A 2 -19.21 -17.55 11.86
CA GLY A 2 -20.59 -17.41 11.32
C GLY A 2 -21.12 -16.00 11.05
N VAL A 3 -20.64 -14.96 11.77
CA VAL A 3 -21.12 -13.57 11.59
C VAL A 3 -20.52 -12.92 10.33
N ILE A 4 -19.29 -13.27 9.96
CA ILE A 4 -18.60 -12.73 8.79
C ILE A 4 -19.21 -13.32 7.49
N ALA A 5 -19.48 -14.62 7.49
CA ALA A 5 -20.13 -15.31 6.38
C ALA A 5 -21.53 -14.74 6.08
N TYR A 6 -22.34 -14.46 7.11
CA TYR A 6 -23.68 -13.88 6.94
C TYR A 6 -23.62 -12.44 6.37
N THR A 7 -22.61 -11.65 6.77
CA THR A 7 -22.41 -10.30 6.22
C THR A 7 -21.89 -10.28 4.78
N GLU A 8 -21.15 -11.32 4.36
CA GLU A 8 -20.67 -11.44 2.98
C GLU A 8 -21.78 -11.91 2.04
N GLU A 9 -22.59 -12.87 2.46
CA GLU A 9 -23.71 -13.41 1.67
C GLU A 9 -24.82 -12.36 1.46
N SER A 10 -25.12 -11.58 2.51
CA SER A 10 -26.06 -10.45 2.42
C SER A 10 -25.55 -9.31 1.54
N ARG A 11 -24.24 -9.00 1.56
CA ARG A 11 -23.62 -8.03 0.63
C ARG A 11 -23.68 -8.52 -0.82
N SER A 12 -23.37 -9.79 -1.06
CA SER A 12 -23.43 -10.39 -2.40
C SER A 12 -24.85 -10.33 -2.98
N TYR A 13 -25.86 -10.65 -2.16
CA TYR A 13 -27.26 -10.56 -2.56
C TYR A 13 -27.69 -9.13 -2.91
N LEU A 14 -27.28 -8.14 -2.10
CA LEU A 14 -27.59 -6.73 -2.36
C LEU A 14 -26.94 -6.25 -3.67
N GLN A 15 -25.71 -6.69 -3.95
CA GLN A 15 -25.00 -6.36 -5.18
C GLN A 15 -25.70 -6.96 -6.42
N ILE A 16 -26.19 -8.20 -6.35
CA ILE A 16 -26.95 -8.84 -7.43
C ILE A 16 -28.25 -8.06 -7.72
N LYS A 17 -29.00 -7.67 -6.68
CA LYS A 17 -30.21 -6.86 -6.84
C LYS A 17 -29.92 -5.49 -7.45
N ALA A 18 -28.86 -4.83 -7.02
CA ALA A 18 -28.45 -3.54 -7.58
C ALA A 18 -28.12 -3.66 -9.07
N ARG A 19 -27.40 -4.72 -9.48
CA ARG A 19 -27.09 -4.97 -10.91
C ARG A 19 -28.35 -5.22 -11.74
N LEU A 20 -29.27 -6.06 -11.26
CA LEU A 20 -30.55 -6.32 -11.93
C LEU A 20 -31.37 -5.03 -12.09
N LEU A 21 -31.38 -4.17 -11.07
CA LEU A 21 -32.07 -2.89 -11.14
C LEU A 21 -31.44 -1.98 -12.21
N VAL A 22 -30.12 -1.86 -12.25
CA VAL A 22 -29.42 -1.07 -13.28
C VAL A 22 -29.72 -1.62 -14.68
N ALA A 23 -29.67 -2.93 -14.88
CA ALA A 23 -29.98 -3.55 -16.17
C ALA A 23 -31.43 -3.29 -16.62
N LEU A 24 -32.40 -3.35 -15.69
CA LEU A 24 -33.79 -3.01 -15.97
C LEU A 24 -33.97 -1.53 -16.32
N LEU A 25 -33.28 -0.63 -15.60
CA LEU A 25 -33.30 0.80 -15.90
C LEU A 25 -32.69 1.09 -17.28
N CYS A 26 -31.56 0.45 -17.63
CA CYS A 26 -30.96 0.54 -18.95
C CYS A 26 -31.93 0.10 -20.04
N LYS A 27 -32.62 -1.04 -19.86
CA LYS A 27 -33.62 -1.52 -20.81
C LYS A 27 -34.82 -0.57 -20.95
N ASN A 28 -35.28 0.03 -19.86
CA ASN A 28 -36.36 1.01 -19.92
C ASN A 28 -35.93 2.29 -20.67
N MET A 29 -34.66 2.70 -20.52
CA MET A 29 -34.11 3.85 -21.24
C MET A 29 -34.03 3.62 -22.76
N GLU A 30 -33.96 2.38 -23.25
CA GLU A 30 -34.03 2.09 -24.69
C GLU A 30 -35.37 2.50 -25.32
N SER A 31 -36.44 2.56 -24.51
CA SER A 31 -37.77 2.98 -24.95
C SER A 31 -38.03 4.49 -24.79
N MET A 32 -37.09 5.24 -24.22
CA MET A 32 -37.17 6.69 -24.03
C MET A 32 -36.70 7.45 -25.29
N GLU A 33 -37.01 8.74 -25.36
CA GLU A 33 -36.41 9.60 -26.38
C GLU A 33 -34.88 9.66 -26.22
N PHE A 34 -34.15 9.61 -27.34
CA PHE A 34 -32.70 9.53 -27.35
C PHE A 34 -32.01 10.63 -26.51
N ASN A 35 -32.50 11.87 -26.60
CA ASN A 35 -31.94 13.00 -25.85
C ASN A 35 -32.16 12.90 -24.34
N GLU A 36 -33.26 12.29 -23.90
CA GLU A 36 -33.56 12.07 -22.49
C GLU A 36 -32.73 10.88 -21.96
N ALA A 37 -32.72 9.78 -22.70
CA ALA A 37 -31.94 8.58 -22.37
C ALA A 37 -30.45 8.88 -22.25
N ILE A 38 -29.87 9.66 -23.20
CA ILE A 38 -28.45 9.98 -23.19
C ILE A 38 -28.07 10.90 -22.01
N HIS A 39 -28.94 11.85 -21.64
CA HIS A 39 -28.70 12.72 -20.50
C HIS A 39 -28.69 11.91 -19.18
N ILE A 40 -29.65 10.99 -19.02
CA ILE A 40 -29.71 10.10 -17.86
C ILE A 40 -28.47 9.19 -17.83
N ALA A 41 -28.09 8.59 -18.96
CA ALA A 41 -26.92 7.73 -19.06
C ALA A 41 -25.60 8.48 -18.75
N HIS A 42 -25.44 9.71 -19.24
CA HIS A 42 -24.29 10.58 -18.95
C HIS A 42 -24.19 10.89 -17.46
N HIS A 43 -25.28 11.30 -16.83
CA HIS A 43 -25.28 11.57 -15.39
C HIS A 43 -24.98 10.30 -14.58
N ALA A 44 -25.62 9.19 -14.91
CA ALA A 44 -25.45 7.91 -14.20
C ALA A 44 -24.02 7.36 -14.31
N VAL A 45 -23.40 7.40 -15.50
CA VAL A 45 -22.04 6.88 -15.70
C VAL A 45 -21.00 7.72 -14.95
N ILE A 46 -21.21 9.04 -14.87
CA ILE A 46 -20.33 9.93 -14.10
C ILE A 46 -20.46 9.65 -12.60
N CYS A 47 -21.68 9.51 -12.08
CA CYS A 47 -21.90 9.14 -10.67
C CYS A 47 -21.24 7.80 -10.33
N ALA A 48 -21.44 6.78 -11.17
CA ALA A 48 -20.81 5.48 -10.99
C ALA A 48 -19.27 5.57 -11.02
N THR A 49 -18.73 6.41 -11.89
CA THR A 49 -17.28 6.68 -12.01
C THR A 49 -16.73 7.36 -10.76
N LYS A 50 -17.37 8.42 -10.25
CA LYS A 50 -16.98 9.12 -9.01
C LYS A 50 -16.89 8.17 -7.82
N ILE A 51 -17.84 7.25 -7.72
CA ILE A 51 -17.89 6.24 -6.65
C ILE A 51 -16.82 5.14 -6.87
N GLY A 52 -16.50 4.84 -8.13
CA GLY A 52 -15.54 3.80 -8.50
C GLY A 52 -16.17 2.44 -8.76
N ASN A 53 -17.47 2.40 -9.09
CA ASN A 53 -18.17 1.16 -9.39
C ASN A 53 -18.02 0.80 -10.88
N HIS A 54 -16.93 0.12 -11.22
CA HIS A 54 -16.60 -0.27 -12.59
C HIS A 54 -17.67 -1.17 -13.24
N GLU A 55 -18.33 -2.06 -12.50
CA GLU A 55 -19.38 -2.93 -13.03
C GLU A 55 -20.59 -2.13 -13.53
N ILE A 56 -21.01 -1.11 -12.77
CA ILE A 56 -22.10 -0.23 -13.19
C ILE A 56 -21.68 0.62 -14.40
N VAL A 57 -20.44 1.11 -14.41
CA VAL A 57 -19.90 1.84 -15.56
C VAL A 57 -19.92 0.97 -16.82
N GLU A 58 -19.50 -0.29 -16.71
CA GLU A 58 -19.52 -1.27 -17.81
C GLU A 58 -20.95 -1.49 -18.32
N MET A 59 -21.90 -1.82 -17.44
CA MET A 59 -23.30 -2.02 -17.83
C MET A 59 -23.92 -0.82 -18.53
N ILE A 60 -23.63 0.41 -18.07
CA ILE A 60 -24.17 1.64 -18.69
C ILE A 60 -23.54 1.87 -20.06
N ILE A 61 -22.22 1.68 -20.21
CA ILE A 61 -21.52 1.87 -21.49
C ILE A 61 -21.92 0.79 -22.50
N GLU A 62 -22.16 -0.46 -22.08
CA GLU A 62 -22.66 -1.52 -22.95
C GLU A 62 -24.06 -1.21 -23.49
N ALA A 63 -24.96 -0.71 -22.63
CA ALA A 63 -26.31 -0.32 -23.04
C ALA A 63 -26.33 0.98 -23.87
N PHE A 64 -25.49 1.95 -23.52
CA PHE A 64 -25.41 3.27 -24.16
C PHE A 64 -23.95 3.65 -24.47
N PRO A 65 -23.37 3.17 -25.58
CA PRO A 65 -21.95 3.40 -25.91
C PRO A 65 -21.53 4.87 -25.93
N ASN A 66 -22.45 5.77 -26.33
CA ASN A 66 -22.20 7.22 -26.34
C ASN A 66 -21.97 7.83 -24.94
N ALA A 67 -22.30 7.10 -23.87
CA ALA A 67 -22.01 7.53 -22.50
C ALA A 67 -20.51 7.63 -22.21
N ILE A 68 -19.65 6.95 -22.97
CA ILE A 68 -18.19 7.07 -22.82
C ILE A 68 -17.67 8.50 -23.10
N TYR A 69 -18.40 9.25 -23.91
CA TYR A 69 -18.10 10.65 -24.24
C TYR A 69 -18.74 11.64 -23.28
N SER A 70 -19.32 11.17 -22.16
CA SER A 70 -19.92 12.04 -21.16
C SER A 70 -18.89 13.05 -20.65
N SER A 71 -19.25 14.33 -20.74
CA SER A 71 -18.52 15.42 -20.10
C SER A 71 -19.19 15.76 -18.77
N TYR A 72 -18.38 16.09 -17.76
CA TYR A 72 -18.93 16.54 -16.48
C TYR A 72 -19.47 17.97 -16.61
N MET A 73 -20.80 18.12 -16.60
CA MET A 73 -21.46 19.40 -16.89
C MET A 73 -21.49 20.41 -15.74
N GLU A 74 -21.23 20.03 -14.48
CA GLU A 74 -21.58 20.91 -13.35
C GLU A 74 -20.52 21.95 -12.99
N SER A 75 -19.30 21.92 -13.56
CA SER A 75 -18.28 22.98 -13.29
C SER A 75 -16.98 22.88 -14.10
N SER A 76 -16.69 21.74 -14.73
CA SER A 76 -15.44 21.51 -15.47
C SER A 76 -15.68 20.40 -16.50
N PRO A 77 -15.81 20.69 -17.80
CA PRO A 77 -16.03 19.73 -18.88
C PRO A 77 -14.73 18.94 -19.12
N GLY A 78 -14.39 18.09 -18.16
CA GLY A 78 -13.45 16.99 -18.34
C GLY A 78 -14.19 15.75 -18.81
N SER A 79 -13.46 14.83 -19.45
CA SER A 79 -13.99 13.51 -19.81
C SER A 79 -14.21 12.62 -18.58
N ILE A 80 -14.93 11.52 -18.76
CA ILE A 80 -15.08 10.46 -17.75
C ILE A 80 -13.71 9.96 -17.20
N PHE A 81 -12.63 10.02 -18.00
CA PHE A 81 -11.27 9.72 -17.54
C PHE A 81 -10.76 10.71 -16.49
N HIS A 82 -11.06 12.01 -16.64
CA HIS A 82 -10.69 13.03 -15.65
C HIS A 82 -11.38 12.73 -14.31
N VAL A 83 -12.65 12.34 -14.34
CA VAL A 83 -13.42 11.96 -13.15
C VAL A 83 -12.82 10.73 -12.48
N ALA A 84 -12.50 9.68 -13.25
CA ALA A 84 -11.89 8.47 -12.73
C ALA A 84 -10.52 8.75 -12.08
N VAL A 85 -9.71 9.60 -12.72
CA VAL A 85 -8.38 9.96 -12.23
C VAL A 85 -8.41 10.81 -10.97
N LEU A 86 -9.28 11.82 -10.94
CA LEU A 86 -9.44 12.70 -9.80
C LEU A 86 -9.88 11.92 -8.55
N ASN A 87 -10.78 10.94 -8.71
CA ASN A 87 -11.34 10.17 -7.59
C ASN A 87 -10.56 8.89 -7.25
N ARG A 88 -9.38 8.66 -7.86
CA ARG A 88 -8.56 7.45 -7.65
C ARG A 88 -9.33 6.15 -7.93
N CYS A 89 -10.19 6.14 -8.94
CA CYS A 89 -11.01 4.98 -9.31
C CYS A 89 -10.26 4.09 -10.30
N GLU A 90 -9.30 3.30 -9.79
CA GLU A 90 -8.35 2.53 -10.61
C GLU A 90 -9.02 1.50 -11.54
N GLU A 91 -9.98 0.73 -11.03
CA GLU A 91 -10.67 -0.29 -11.83
C GLU A 91 -11.55 0.34 -12.92
N VAL A 92 -12.18 1.47 -12.63
CA VAL A 92 -12.91 2.24 -13.66
C VAL A 92 -11.94 2.78 -14.71
N PHE A 93 -10.80 3.34 -14.29
CA PHE A 93 -9.78 3.83 -15.22
C PHE A 93 -9.24 2.70 -16.12
N LYS A 94 -8.96 1.51 -15.56
CA LYS A 94 -8.54 0.32 -16.33
C LYS A 94 -9.61 -0.11 -17.33
N LEU A 95 -10.87 -0.19 -16.89
CA LEU A 95 -12.02 -0.54 -17.73
C LEU A 95 -12.11 0.40 -18.94
N LEU A 96 -12.15 1.71 -18.68
CA LEU A 96 -12.23 2.75 -19.72
C LEU A 96 -11.03 2.71 -20.67
N TYR A 97 -9.83 2.46 -20.14
CA TYR A 97 -8.61 2.33 -20.94
C TYR A 97 -8.65 1.12 -21.89
N HIS A 98 -9.31 0.02 -21.48
CA HIS A 98 -9.45 -1.19 -22.29
C HIS A 98 -10.58 -1.12 -23.32
N MET A 99 -11.68 -0.43 -23.01
CA MET A 99 -12.82 -0.26 -23.91
C MET A 99 -12.51 0.62 -25.11
N ASN A 100 -11.60 1.58 -24.96
CA ASN A 100 -11.36 2.57 -25.99
C ASN A 100 -10.24 2.14 -26.96
N GLY A 101 -10.62 1.61 -28.14
CA GLY A 101 -9.69 1.27 -29.23
C GLY A 101 -8.90 2.47 -29.78
N HIS A 102 -9.33 3.70 -29.46
CA HIS A 102 -8.67 4.94 -29.83
C HIS A 102 -8.09 5.65 -28.60
N LYS A 103 -6.83 5.32 -28.27
CA LYS A 103 -6.03 5.96 -27.20
C LYS A 103 -5.89 7.49 -27.30
N PHE A 104 -6.38 8.09 -28.38
CA PHE A 104 -6.31 9.51 -28.70
C PHE A 104 -7.45 10.36 -28.08
N VAL A 105 -8.52 9.73 -27.58
CA VAL A 105 -9.72 10.49 -27.13
C VAL A 105 -9.51 11.21 -25.79
N TYR A 106 -8.55 10.79 -24.97
CA TYR A 106 -8.27 11.42 -23.66
C TYR A 106 -6.95 12.20 -23.62
N SER A 107 -6.10 12.14 -24.65
CA SER A 107 -4.77 12.77 -24.64
C SER A 107 -4.82 14.29 -24.77
N ASP A 108 -5.83 14.82 -25.48
CA ASP A 108 -5.92 16.25 -25.83
C ASP A 108 -7.10 16.97 -25.16
N VAL A 109 -7.92 16.26 -24.37
CA VAL A 109 -9.03 16.87 -23.62
C VAL A 109 -8.47 17.57 -22.39
N VAL A 110 -8.85 18.84 -22.21
CA VAL A 110 -8.59 19.63 -21.02
C VAL A 110 -9.91 20.07 -20.38
N ASP A 111 -9.90 20.25 -19.06
CA ASP A 111 -11.02 20.89 -18.37
C ASP A 111 -11.07 22.41 -18.63
N ASN A 112 -12.09 23.10 -18.08
CA ASN A 112 -12.23 24.55 -18.17
C ASN A 112 -11.02 25.35 -17.65
N SER A 113 -10.23 24.75 -16.77
CA SER A 113 -9.05 25.36 -16.18
C SER A 113 -7.79 25.03 -16.96
N GLY A 114 -7.89 24.37 -18.12
CA GLY A 114 -6.75 23.94 -18.93
C GLY A 114 -6.00 22.75 -18.32
N ASN A 115 -6.57 22.07 -17.32
CA ASN A 115 -5.99 20.88 -16.73
C ASN A 115 -6.24 19.69 -17.66
N ASN A 116 -5.15 19.08 -18.13
CA ASN A 116 -5.22 17.77 -18.75
C ASN A 116 -5.32 16.64 -17.71
N LEU A 117 -5.39 15.40 -18.19
CA LEU A 117 -5.48 14.21 -17.34
C LEU A 117 -4.38 14.11 -16.29
N LEU A 118 -3.14 14.55 -16.59
CA LEU A 118 -2.03 14.47 -15.65
C LEU A 118 -2.13 15.52 -14.54
N HIS A 119 -2.67 16.70 -14.83
CA HIS A 119 -3.01 17.68 -13.79
C HIS A 119 -4.09 17.13 -12.83
N MET A 120 -5.04 16.33 -13.33
CA MET A 120 -6.03 15.68 -12.46
C MET A 120 -5.41 14.61 -11.56
N ALA A 121 -4.39 13.90 -12.05
CA ALA A 121 -3.60 12.98 -11.23
C ALA A 121 -2.72 13.73 -10.21
N ALA A 122 -2.40 15.00 -10.48
CA ALA A 122 -1.58 15.85 -9.63
C ALA A 122 -2.32 16.44 -8.43
N LYS A 123 -3.65 16.54 -8.50
CA LYS A 123 -4.50 16.97 -7.37
C LYS A 123 -4.54 15.90 -6.30
N LEU A 124 -4.59 16.29 -5.02
CA LEU A 124 -4.64 15.36 -3.91
C LEU A 124 -5.91 14.50 -3.95
N ALA A 125 -5.79 13.19 -3.63
CA ALA A 125 -6.94 12.29 -3.56
C ALA A 125 -8.02 12.76 -2.57
N PRO A 126 -9.30 12.43 -2.81
CA PRO A 126 -10.35 12.64 -1.82
C PRO A 126 -10.02 11.98 -0.48
N SER A 127 -10.33 12.66 0.63
CA SER A 127 -9.97 12.23 1.99
C SER A 127 -10.40 10.79 2.32
N HIS A 128 -11.60 10.38 1.88
CA HIS A 128 -12.11 9.03 2.11
C HIS A 128 -11.35 7.92 1.35
N LYS A 129 -10.59 8.26 0.29
CA LYS A 129 -9.67 7.35 -0.42
C LYS A 129 -8.29 7.40 0.21
N LEU A 130 -7.79 8.60 0.48
CA LEU A 130 -6.48 8.81 1.09
C LEU A 130 -6.38 8.12 2.47
N ASN A 131 -7.41 8.27 3.30
CA ASN A 131 -7.48 7.70 4.65
C ASN A 131 -7.63 6.17 4.70
N GLN A 132 -7.81 5.49 3.56
CA GLN A 132 -7.79 4.02 3.52
C GLN A 132 -6.38 3.46 3.66
N ILE A 133 -5.36 4.29 3.40
CA ILE A 133 -3.96 3.91 3.43
C ILE A 133 -3.36 4.28 4.79
N SER A 134 -2.68 3.32 5.39
CA SER A 134 -2.07 3.45 6.71
C SER A 134 -0.87 4.40 6.71
N GLY A 135 -0.98 5.56 7.37
CA GLY A 135 0.14 6.48 7.61
C GLY A 135 0.48 7.38 6.41
N ALA A 136 0.84 8.63 6.72
CA ALA A 136 1.08 9.69 5.73
C ALA A 136 2.17 9.33 4.71
N ALA A 137 3.21 8.58 5.10
CA ALA A 137 4.27 8.18 4.17
C ALA A 137 3.79 7.18 3.11
N LEU A 138 2.90 6.25 3.47
CA LEU A 138 2.34 5.29 2.51
C LEU A 138 1.28 5.95 1.62
N GLN A 139 0.53 6.90 2.18
CA GLN A 139 -0.35 7.79 1.41
C GLN A 139 0.44 8.54 0.35
N MET A 140 1.54 9.22 0.74
CA MET A 140 2.42 9.92 -0.21
C MET A 140 2.99 8.97 -1.27
N GLN A 141 3.48 7.78 -0.86
CA GLN A 141 3.97 6.78 -1.80
C GLN A 141 2.90 6.40 -2.84
N ARG A 142 1.65 6.22 -2.42
CA ARG A 142 0.56 5.86 -3.32
C ARG A 142 0.22 6.98 -4.30
N GLU A 143 0.19 8.22 -3.84
CA GLU A 143 -0.07 9.36 -4.72
C GLU A 143 1.01 9.51 -5.79
N ILE A 144 2.29 9.32 -5.44
CA ILE A 144 3.38 9.32 -6.43
C ILE A 144 3.22 8.16 -7.43
N GLN A 145 2.80 6.98 -6.98
CA GLN A 145 2.55 5.83 -7.87
C GLN A 145 1.40 6.10 -8.84
N TRP A 146 0.32 6.67 -8.34
CA TRP A 146 -0.83 7.06 -9.15
C TRP A 146 -0.44 8.09 -10.22
N TYR A 147 0.26 9.15 -9.81
CA TYR A 147 0.77 10.15 -10.72
C TYR A 147 1.68 9.55 -11.80
N ARG A 148 2.66 8.71 -11.42
CA ARG A 148 3.56 8.03 -12.37
C ARG A 148 2.85 7.05 -13.29
N LEU A 149 1.75 6.42 -12.86
CA LEU A 149 0.93 5.58 -13.73
C LEU A 149 0.32 6.43 -14.84
N VAL A 150 -0.35 7.53 -14.49
CA VAL A 150 -1.00 8.40 -15.48
C VAL A 150 0.05 9.06 -16.37
N GLU A 151 1.19 9.46 -15.81
CA GLU A 151 2.32 10.05 -16.55
C GLU A 151 2.88 9.13 -17.64
N LYS A 152 2.86 7.80 -17.44
CA LYS A 152 3.30 6.83 -18.46
C LYS A 152 2.31 6.66 -19.60
N LEU A 153 1.05 7.04 -19.40
CA LEU A 153 -0.04 6.83 -20.36
C LEU A 153 -0.32 8.06 -21.22
N VAL A 154 0.03 9.26 -20.74
CA VAL A 154 -0.17 10.52 -21.45
C VAL A 154 0.99 10.86 -22.39
N ALA A 155 0.71 11.67 -23.42
CA ALA A 155 1.71 12.15 -24.37
C ALA A 155 2.74 13.07 -23.70
N ARG A 156 3.91 13.24 -24.34
CA ARG A 156 4.97 14.12 -23.84
C ARG A 156 4.52 15.59 -23.74
N SER A 157 3.67 16.04 -24.67
CA SER A 157 3.06 17.38 -24.66
C SER A 157 2.27 17.63 -23.37
N SER A 158 1.45 16.66 -22.94
CA SER A 158 0.63 16.78 -21.73
C SER A 158 1.47 16.92 -20.44
N LYS A 159 2.72 16.45 -20.43
CA LYS A 159 3.62 16.55 -19.27
C LYS A 159 4.16 17.95 -19.02
N ILE A 160 4.27 18.74 -20.09
CA ILE A 160 4.82 20.11 -20.06
C ILE A 160 3.75 21.17 -20.30
N GLN A 161 2.52 20.76 -20.61
CA GLN A 161 1.39 21.66 -20.80
C GLN A 161 1.14 22.44 -19.52
N ILE A 162 0.93 23.74 -19.67
CA ILE A 162 0.58 24.65 -18.59
C ILE A 162 -0.94 24.84 -18.57
N ASN A 163 -1.52 24.80 -17.38
CA ASN A 163 -2.93 25.11 -17.17
C ASN A 163 -3.16 26.64 -17.15
N ASN A 164 -4.41 27.07 -16.93
CA ASN A 164 -4.78 28.49 -16.91
C ASN A 164 -4.15 29.26 -15.73
N GLU A 165 -3.63 28.57 -14.71
CA GLU A 165 -2.86 29.15 -13.60
C GLU A 165 -1.36 29.26 -13.92
N GLY A 166 -0.93 28.86 -15.13
CA GLY A 166 0.47 28.87 -15.54
C GLY A 166 1.32 27.75 -14.93
N LYS A 167 0.68 26.68 -14.43
CA LYS A 167 1.37 25.57 -13.75
C LYS A 167 1.40 24.33 -14.63
N THR A 168 2.51 23.59 -14.56
CA THR A 168 2.62 22.25 -15.15
C THR A 168 2.01 21.20 -14.19
N PRO A 169 1.69 19.98 -14.67
CA PRO A 169 1.21 18.92 -13.79
C PRO A 169 2.14 18.62 -12.62
N LYS A 170 3.47 18.74 -12.86
CA LYS A 170 4.47 18.51 -11.84
C LYS A 170 4.44 19.57 -10.74
N MET A 171 4.26 20.83 -11.12
CA MET A 171 4.14 21.94 -10.16
C MET A 171 2.89 21.78 -9.30
N VAL A 172 1.76 21.42 -9.92
CA VAL A 172 0.52 21.13 -9.18
C VAL A 172 0.73 19.98 -8.20
N PHE A 173 1.41 18.90 -8.60
CA PHE A 173 1.66 17.76 -7.72
C PHE A 173 2.46 18.18 -6.47
N THR A 174 3.58 18.89 -6.67
CA THR A 174 4.43 19.34 -5.57
C THR A 174 3.71 20.32 -4.64
N GLU A 175 2.87 21.21 -5.16
CA GLU A 175 2.08 22.14 -4.34
C GLU A 175 0.99 21.43 -3.53
N GLU A 176 0.19 20.59 -4.18
CA GLU A 176 -0.95 19.88 -3.56
C GLU A 176 -0.52 18.86 -2.51
N HIS A 177 0.67 18.26 -2.66
CA HIS A 177 1.16 17.20 -1.79
C HIS A 177 2.16 17.68 -0.74
N LYS A 178 2.48 18.98 -0.68
CA LYS A 178 3.49 19.52 0.23
C LYS A 178 3.24 19.15 1.70
N ASN A 179 2.01 19.33 2.18
CA ASN A 179 1.66 18.99 3.57
C ASN A 179 1.77 17.48 3.82
N LEU A 180 1.33 16.66 2.85
CA LEU A 180 1.39 15.20 2.96
C LEU A 180 2.85 14.69 2.94
N GLU A 181 3.73 15.34 2.19
CA GLU A 181 5.16 15.06 2.18
C GLU A 181 5.80 15.36 3.55
N GLU A 182 5.47 16.52 4.15
CA GLU A 182 5.93 16.90 5.48
C GLU A 182 5.44 15.93 6.57
N GLU A 183 4.15 15.58 6.55
CA GLU A 183 3.55 14.59 7.46
C GLU A 183 4.15 13.19 7.24
N GLY A 184 4.36 12.79 5.99
CA GLY A 184 4.97 11.51 5.63
C GLY A 184 6.42 11.42 6.11
N ALA A 185 7.20 12.48 5.94
CA ALA A 185 8.57 12.56 6.43
C ALA A 185 8.61 12.46 7.97
N LYS A 186 7.72 13.18 8.65
CA LYS A 186 7.58 13.13 10.11
C LYS A 186 7.21 11.73 10.59
N TRP A 187 6.18 11.12 10.01
CA TRP A 187 5.73 9.77 10.35
C TRP A 187 6.85 8.74 10.21
N MET A 188 7.63 8.82 9.12
CA MET A 188 8.73 7.92 8.85
C MET A 188 9.89 8.11 9.83
N LYS A 189 10.24 9.37 10.18
CA LYS A 189 11.25 9.68 11.20
C LYS A 189 10.87 9.15 12.57
N GLU A 190 9.65 9.44 13.03
CA GLU A 190 9.15 8.97 14.33
C GLU A 190 9.10 7.45 14.41
N THR A 191 8.60 6.79 13.37
CA THR A 191 8.56 5.32 13.29
C THR A 191 9.98 4.74 13.34
N SER A 192 10.91 5.31 12.57
CA SER A 192 12.30 4.89 12.52
C SER A 192 13.02 5.09 13.86
N GLN A 193 12.80 6.22 14.54
CA GLN A 193 13.34 6.50 15.87
C GLN A 193 12.85 5.47 16.91
N ASN A 194 11.54 5.23 16.95
CA ASN A 194 10.95 4.26 17.87
C ASN A 194 11.52 2.85 17.63
N CYS A 195 11.65 2.43 16.36
CA CYS A 195 12.24 1.14 16.05
C CYS A 195 13.75 1.07 16.32
N THR A 196 14.48 2.19 16.15
CA THR A 196 15.90 2.31 16.51
C THR A 196 16.10 2.06 18.00
N VAL A 197 15.24 2.62 18.86
CA VAL A 197 15.30 2.40 20.31
C VAL A 197 15.08 0.92 20.64
N VAL A 198 14.08 0.27 20.03
CA VAL A 198 13.83 -1.17 20.26
C VAL A 198 15.01 -2.01 19.79
N ALA A 199 15.55 -1.73 18.60
CA ALA A 199 16.70 -2.45 18.06
C ALA A 199 17.95 -2.26 18.93
N SER A 200 18.25 -1.04 19.40
CA SER A 200 19.42 -0.77 20.24
C SER A 200 19.32 -1.47 21.59
N LEU A 201 18.12 -1.54 22.18
CA LEU A 201 17.88 -2.30 23.41
C LEU A 201 18.16 -3.80 23.21
N ILE A 202 17.66 -4.39 22.13
CA ILE A 202 17.93 -5.81 21.80
C ILE A 202 19.43 -6.03 21.57
N ALA A 203 20.08 -5.16 20.80
CA ALA A 203 21.52 -5.27 20.53
C ALA A 203 22.34 -5.20 21.82
N THR A 204 22.03 -4.25 22.70
CA THR A 204 22.71 -4.07 23.99
C THR A 204 22.50 -5.28 24.90
N PHE A 205 21.25 -5.76 25.02
CA PHE A 205 20.92 -6.93 25.82
C PHE A 205 21.66 -8.17 25.34
N MET A 206 21.62 -8.46 24.04
CA MET A 206 22.28 -9.62 23.45
C MET A 206 23.80 -9.53 23.51
N PHE A 207 24.37 -8.32 23.40
CA PHE A 207 25.80 -8.09 23.59
C PHE A 207 26.22 -8.38 25.03
N SER A 208 25.42 -7.97 26.01
CA SER A 208 25.65 -8.32 27.42
C SER A 208 25.62 -9.83 27.65
N CYS A 209 24.66 -10.54 27.06
CA CYS A 209 24.59 -12.01 27.10
C CYS A 209 25.81 -12.70 26.48
N ALA A 210 26.44 -12.08 25.48
CA ALA A 210 27.65 -12.64 24.86
C ALA A 210 28.81 -12.78 25.87
N PHE A 211 28.91 -11.86 26.82
CA PHE A 211 29.94 -11.88 27.87
C PHE A 211 29.46 -12.53 29.18
N THR A 212 28.14 -12.57 29.40
CA THR A 212 27.52 -13.20 30.56
C THR A 212 26.91 -14.57 30.19
N VAL A 213 27.77 -15.46 29.70
CA VAL A 213 27.34 -16.77 29.21
C VAL A 213 26.63 -17.60 30.30
N PRO A 214 25.62 -18.41 29.94
CA PRO A 214 24.90 -19.25 30.90
C PRO A 214 25.85 -20.19 31.64
N GLY A 215 25.75 -20.24 32.97
CA GLY A 215 26.64 -21.03 33.83
C GLY A 215 28.00 -20.41 34.11
N GLY A 216 28.39 -19.34 33.39
CA GLY A 216 29.69 -18.68 33.54
C GLY A 216 30.83 -19.43 32.85
N ASN A 217 32.05 -18.97 33.14
CA ASN A 217 33.29 -19.55 32.62
C ASN A 217 33.98 -20.38 33.71
N ASP A 218 34.62 -21.47 33.31
CA ASP A 218 35.50 -22.26 34.17
C ASP A 218 36.72 -21.42 34.58
N GLY A 219 36.98 -21.32 35.89
CA GLY A 219 38.05 -20.50 36.45
C GLY A 219 39.46 -20.95 36.07
N ASN A 220 39.64 -22.21 35.64
CA ASN A 220 40.95 -22.74 35.26
C ASN A 220 41.22 -22.62 33.75
N THR A 221 40.20 -22.81 32.93
CA THR A 221 40.35 -22.86 31.46
C THR A 221 39.86 -21.61 30.75
N GLY A 222 39.05 -20.78 31.42
CA GLY A 222 38.37 -19.62 30.84
C GLY A 222 37.24 -19.96 29.86
N LEU A 223 36.97 -21.25 29.63
CA LEU A 223 35.94 -21.70 28.69
C LEU A 223 34.55 -21.70 29.34
N PRO A 224 33.47 -21.42 28.57
CA PRO A 224 32.11 -21.52 29.08
C PRO A 224 31.80 -22.92 29.61
N ILE A 225 31.21 -23.04 30.81
CA ILE A 225 31.01 -24.35 31.46
C ILE A 225 30.18 -25.31 30.59
N PHE A 226 29.20 -24.78 29.84
CA PHE A 226 28.33 -25.57 28.98
C PHE A 226 28.82 -25.75 27.55
N TYR A 227 30.08 -25.42 27.20
CA TYR A 227 30.55 -25.38 25.81
C TYR A 227 30.38 -26.70 25.02
N ARG A 228 30.39 -27.85 25.70
CA ARG A 228 30.20 -29.18 25.08
C ARG A 228 28.74 -29.55 24.83
N GLN A 229 27.79 -28.81 25.41
CA GLN A 229 26.37 -29.12 25.27
C GLN A 229 25.83 -28.60 23.94
N ARG A 230 25.00 -29.40 23.24
CA ARG A 230 24.38 -28.99 21.97
C ARG A 230 23.57 -27.69 22.10
N MET A 231 22.91 -27.49 23.24
CA MET A 231 22.09 -26.29 23.49
C MET A 231 22.94 -25.03 23.67
N PHE A 232 24.21 -25.15 24.07
CA PHE A 232 25.14 -24.03 24.11
C PHE A 232 25.51 -23.54 22.69
N PHE A 233 25.68 -24.47 21.74
CA PHE A 233 25.88 -24.11 20.34
C PHE A 233 24.66 -23.37 19.77
N VAL A 234 23.44 -23.87 20.05
CA VAL A 234 22.20 -23.18 19.67
C VAL A 234 22.14 -21.78 20.28
N TYR A 235 22.41 -21.65 21.57
CA TYR A 235 22.51 -20.35 22.26
C TYR A 235 23.46 -19.40 21.54
N ALA A 236 24.71 -19.80 21.30
CA ALA A 236 25.72 -18.94 20.70
C ALA A 236 25.37 -18.52 19.26
N LEU A 237 24.85 -19.46 18.45
CA LEU A 237 24.46 -19.20 17.07
C LEU A 237 23.31 -18.19 16.98
N PHE A 238 22.23 -18.43 17.72
CA PHE A 238 21.06 -17.55 17.70
C PHE A 238 21.34 -16.20 18.37
N LEU A 239 22.24 -16.16 19.35
CA LEU A 239 22.73 -14.91 19.93
C LEU A 239 23.41 -14.05 18.88
N PHE A 240 24.33 -14.63 18.11
CA PHE A 240 25.03 -13.94 17.04
C PHE A 240 24.09 -13.47 15.93
N LEU A 241 23.16 -14.33 15.49
CA LEU A 241 22.16 -13.97 14.47
C LEU A 241 21.24 -12.84 14.95
N SER A 242 20.85 -12.84 16.23
CA SER A 242 20.03 -11.77 16.82
C SER A 242 20.76 -10.42 16.81
N LEU A 243 22.05 -10.42 17.17
CA LEU A 243 22.91 -9.22 17.13
C LEU A 243 23.09 -8.68 15.71
N LEU A 244 23.39 -9.55 14.75
CA LEU A 244 23.53 -9.15 13.34
C LEU A 244 22.22 -8.55 12.80
N ALA A 245 21.09 -9.24 13.03
CA ALA A 245 19.79 -8.76 12.59
C ALA A 245 19.40 -7.44 13.25
N SER A 246 19.71 -7.24 14.54
CA SER A 246 19.43 -5.98 15.21
C SER A 246 20.29 -4.83 14.66
N THR A 247 21.59 -5.09 14.45
CA THR A 247 22.53 -4.10 13.91
C THR A 247 22.16 -3.73 12.47
N TYR A 248 21.74 -4.70 11.66
CA TYR A 248 21.26 -4.44 10.31
C TYR A 248 19.96 -3.62 10.31
N ALA A 249 19.05 -3.85 11.27
CA ALA A 249 17.88 -3.01 11.46
C ALA A 249 18.27 -1.57 11.82
N LEU A 250 19.22 -1.37 12.74
CA LEU A 250 19.74 -0.05 13.13
C LEU A 250 20.31 0.71 11.93
N ILE A 251 21.10 0.06 11.06
CA ILE A 251 21.66 0.69 9.87
C ILE A 251 20.54 1.18 8.94
N ASN A 252 19.50 0.38 8.73
CA ASN A 252 18.37 0.76 7.88
C ASN A 252 17.56 1.92 8.49
N PHE A 253 17.27 1.89 9.79
CA PHE A 253 16.56 2.98 10.47
C PHE A 253 17.38 4.27 10.50
N LEU A 254 18.69 4.18 10.77
CA LEU A 254 19.59 5.33 10.68
C LEU A 254 19.63 5.90 9.26
N SER A 255 19.65 5.04 8.24
CA SER A 255 19.60 5.46 6.84
C SER A 255 18.32 6.20 6.47
N ILE A 256 17.20 5.91 7.13
CA ILE A 256 15.94 6.67 7.00
C ILE A 256 16.07 8.04 7.66
N LEU A 257 16.70 8.13 8.84
CA LEU A 257 16.85 9.40 9.56
C LEU A 257 17.75 10.40 8.83
N ILE A 258 18.75 9.91 8.09
CA ILE A 258 19.71 10.73 7.33
C ILE A 258 19.19 11.03 5.90
N SER A 259 18.07 10.45 5.47
CA SER A 259 17.53 10.65 4.12
C SER A 259 17.09 12.09 3.86
N ARG A 260 17.08 12.50 2.59
CA ARG A 260 16.68 13.86 2.18
C ARG A 260 15.17 14.01 2.00
N TYR A 261 14.42 12.91 1.94
CA TYR A 261 12.97 12.89 1.80
C TYR A 261 12.48 13.55 0.49
N SER A 262 13.20 13.38 -0.62
CA SER A 262 12.68 13.80 -1.91
C SER A 262 11.52 12.91 -2.36
N GLU A 263 10.63 13.44 -3.21
CA GLU A 263 9.50 12.68 -3.77
C GLU A 263 9.94 11.32 -4.39
N GLU A 264 11.11 11.25 -5.01
CA GLU A 264 11.62 9.99 -5.58
C GLU A 264 12.04 8.97 -4.51
N GLU A 265 12.56 9.44 -3.37
CA GLU A 265 12.90 8.58 -2.24
C GLU A 265 11.65 7.96 -1.59
N PHE A 266 10.54 8.69 -1.54
CA PHE A 266 9.24 8.20 -1.05
C PHE A 266 8.69 7.04 -1.88
N LEU A 267 9.02 6.96 -3.17
CA LEU A 267 8.49 5.93 -4.04
C LEU A 267 9.06 4.53 -3.75
N HIS A 268 10.39 4.46 -3.56
CA HIS A 268 11.10 3.18 -3.51
C HIS A 268 12.08 3.07 -2.34
N THR A 269 12.93 4.08 -2.15
CA THR A 269 14.06 3.98 -1.22
C THR A 269 13.61 3.93 0.24
N LEU A 270 12.77 4.87 0.67
CA LEU A 270 12.31 4.98 2.05
C LEU A 270 11.41 3.80 2.45
N PRO A 271 10.35 3.44 1.70
CA PRO A 271 9.50 2.29 2.04
C PRO A 271 10.27 0.97 2.08
N LYS A 272 11.22 0.77 1.16
CA LYS A 272 12.06 -0.43 1.13
C LYS A 272 13.01 -0.51 2.33
N ARG A 273 13.66 0.59 2.69
CA ARG A 273 14.52 0.64 3.89
C ARG A 273 13.70 0.37 5.15
N LEU A 274 12.50 0.94 5.26
CA LEU A 274 11.59 0.68 6.38
C LEU A 274 11.20 -0.80 6.43
N LEU A 275 10.81 -1.39 5.29
CA LEU A 275 10.44 -2.80 5.20
C LEU A 275 11.59 -3.71 5.66
N ILE A 276 12.79 -3.50 5.12
CA ILE A 276 13.98 -4.30 5.45
C ILE A 276 14.32 -4.14 6.93
N GLY A 277 14.28 -2.92 7.46
CA GLY A 277 14.51 -2.64 8.88
C GLY A 277 13.53 -3.38 9.79
N LEU A 278 12.23 -3.34 9.48
CA LEU A 278 11.18 -4.03 10.24
C LEU A 278 11.32 -5.55 10.17
N ILE A 279 11.60 -6.12 9.00
CA ILE A 279 11.85 -7.57 8.84
C ILE A 279 13.10 -7.99 9.65
N SER A 280 14.16 -7.20 9.60
CA SER A 280 15.39 -7.50 10.34
C SER A 280 15.18 -7.42 11.86
N LEU A 281 14.44 -6.41 12.33
CA LEU A 281 14.06 -6.27 13.73
C LEU A 281 13.23 -7.47 14.21
N PHE A 282 12.28 -7.93 13.39
CA PHE A 282 11.49 -9.11 13.69
C PHE A 282 12.33 -10.37 13.85
N LEU A 283 13.24 -10.62 12.92
CA LEU A 283 14.16 -11.75 12.97
C LEU A 283 15.04 -11.68 14.22
N SER A 284 15.49 -10.48 14.60
CA SER A 284 16.27 -10.27 15.82
C SER A 284 15.49 -10.67 17.08
N ILE A 285 14.22 -10.28 17.19
CA ILE A 285 13.34 -10.67 18.31
C ILE A 285 13.16 -12.19 18.35
N MET A 286 12.92 -12.82 17.20
CA MET A 286 12.77 -14.28 17.10
C MET A 286 14.01 -15.02 17.58
N PHE A 287 15.19 -14.60 17.14
CA PHE A 287 16.45 -15.19 17.55
C PHE A 287 16.76 -14.93 19.04
N MET A 288 16.39 -13.75 19.57
CA MET A 288 16.49 -13.46 21.00
C MET A 288 15.62 -14.40 21.83
N MET A 289 14.39 -14.70 21.40
CA MET A 289 13.51 -15.65 22.09
C MET A 289 14.07 -17.07 22.11
N VAL A 290 14.66 -17.53 21.00
CA VAL A 290 15.35 -18.83 20.93
C VAL A 290 16.55 -18.84 21.89
N THR A 291 17.33 -17.76 21.92
CA THR A 291 18.47 -17.61 22.83
C THR A 291 18.02 -17.69 24.29
N CYS A 292 16.96 -16.96 24.66
CA CYS A 292 16.39 -17.00 26.00
C CYS A 292 15.93 -18.42 26.39
N THR A 293 15.27 -19.11 25.47
CA THR A 293 14.83 -20.50 25.66
C THR A 293 16.02 -21.44 25.89
N ALA A 294 17.10 -21.29 25.11
CA ALA A 294 18.32 -22.06 25.26
C ALA A 294 19.02 -21.76 26.59
N THR A 295 19.08 -20.49 27.01
CA THR A 295 19.61 -20.09 28.33
C THR A 295 18.86 -20.75 29.47
N VAL A 296 17.53 -20.69 29.45
CA VAL A 296 16.69 -21.33 30.47
C VAL A 296 16.91 -22.83 30.50
N TYR A 297 17.00 -23.48 29.35
CA TYR A 297 17.28 -24.92 29.26
C TYR A 297 18.64 -25.29 29.88
N LEU A 298 19.69 -24.52 29.57
CA LEU A 298 21.05 -24.77 30.06
C LEU A 298 21.16 -24.62 31.59
N VAL A 299 20.42 -23.65 32.16
CA VAL A 299 20.46 -23.36 33.60
C VAL A 299 19.47 -24.22 34.40
N SER A 300 18.33 -24.57 33.81
CA SER A 300 17.20 -25.19 34.51
C SER A 300 17.10 -26.69 34.23
N ASP A 301 18.02 -27.47 34.78
CA ASP A 301 18.01 -28.95 34.69
C ASP A 301 16.73 -29.59 35.29
N ARG A 302 15.96 -28.84 36.11
CA ARG A 302 14.78 -29.37 36.84
C ARG A 302 13.46 -28.61 36.68
N MET A 303 13.42 -27.48 35.97
CA MET A 303 12.23 -26.61 35.96
C MET A 303 11.55 -26.54 34.59
N LYS A 304 11.00 -27.68 34.14
CA LYS A 304 10.27 -27.82 32.86
C LYS A 304 9.14 -26.79 32.68
N TRP A 305 8.52 -26.35 33.78
CA TRP A 305 7.49 -25.29 33.76
C TRP A 305 8.00 -23.95 33.24
N VAL A 306 9.25 -23.57 33.55
CA VAL A 306 9.84 -22.29 33.08
C VAL A 306 10.05 -22.34 31.57
N LEU A 307 10.44 -23.48 31.03
CA LEU A 307 10.58 -23.69 29.58
C LEU A 307 9.23 -23.55 28.86
N ILE A 308 8.16 -24.12 29.42
CA ILE A 308 6.80 -24.00 28.89
C ILE A 308 6.34 -22.53 28.93
N THR A 309 6.56 -21.82 30.04
CA THR A 309 6.17 -20.41 30.18
C THR A 309 6.90 -19.52 29.18
N VAL A 310 8.21 -19.70 28.97
CA VAL A 310 8.97 -18.95 27.97
C VAL A 310 8.52 -19.25 26.55
N GLY A 311 8.23 -20.52 26.24
CA GLY A 311 7.68 -20.91 24.95
C GLY A 311 6.31 -20.27 24.66
N VAL A 312 5.41 -20.28 25.64
CA VAL A 312 4.08 -19.66 25.52
C VAL A 312 4.20 -18.14 25.35
N CYS A 313 4.98 -17.46 26.19
CA CYS A 313 5.21 -16.02 26.05
C CYS A 313 5.85 -15.65 24.70
N GLY A 314 6.85 -16.42 24.26
CA GLY A 314 7.48 -16.24 22.95
C GLY A 314 6.51 -16.38 21.79
N SER A 315 5.69 -17.44 21.83
CA SER A 315 4.67 -17.67 20.80
C SER A 315 3.59 -16.59 20.78
N LEU A 316 3.20 -16.07 21.96
CA LEU A 316 2.24 -14.99 22.09
C LEU A 316 2.79 -13.69 21.51
N LEU A 317 4.00 -13.28 21.91
CA LEU A 317 4.68 -12.09 21.40
C LEU A 317 4.90 -12.15 19.89
N LEU A 318 5.30 -13.32 19.38
CA LEU A 318 5.40 -13.59 17.95
C LEU A 318 4.07 -13.41 17.23
N SER A 319 2.98 -13.98 17.77
CA SER A 319 1.65 -13.88 17.16
C SER A 319 1.10 -12.45 17.16
N LEU A 320 1.42 -11.65 18.18
CA LEU A 320 1.01 -10.25 18.29
C LEU A 320 1.80 -9.39 17.33
N PHE A 321 3.11 -9.59 17.28
CA PHE A 321 3.99 -8.84 16.39
C PHE A 321 3.70 -9.13 14.92
N LEU A 322 3.49 -10.41 14.58
CA LEU A 322 2.99 -10.79 13.25
C LEU A 322 1.66 -10.10 12.97
N ARG A 323 0.66 -10.14 13.86
CA ARG A 323 -0.63 -9.47 13.60
C ARG A 323 -0.51 -7.95 13.39
N VAL A 324 0.33 -7.26 14.16
CA VAL A 324 0.51 -5.81 14.06
C VAL A 324 1.28 -5.44 12.79
N LEU A 325 2.41 -6.09 12.53
CA LEU A 325 3.21 -5.80 11.34
C LEU A 325 2.64 -6.39 10.07
N PHE A 326 1.81 -7.44 10.12
CA PHE A 326 1.29 -8.09 8.92
C PHE A 326 0.45 -7.14 8.08
N ARG A 327 -0.43 -6.33 8.71
CA ARG A 327 -1.17 -5.29 7.98
C ARG A 327 -0.23 -4.27 7.36
N LEU A 328 0.72 -3.75 8.13
CA LEU A 328 1.66 -2.74 7.66
C LEU A 328 2.60 -3.29 6.56
N ILE A 329 3.06 -4.54 6.67
CA ILE A 329 3.90 -5.22 5.69
C ILE A 329 3.11 -5.53 4.42
N ILE A 330 1.86 -5.99 4.54
CA ILE A 330 0.98 -6.18 3.38
C ILE A 330 0.75 -4.86 2.66
N ASP A 331 0.42 -3.79 3.38
CA ASP A 331 0.24 -2.46 2.81
C ASP A 331 1.53 -2.00 2.12
N LEU A 332 2.69 -2.20 2.77
CA LEU A 332 3.99 -1.83 2.23
C LEU A 332 4.39 -2.67 1.00
N ILE A 333 4.05 -3.96 0.96
CA ILE A 333 4.28 -4.86 -0.18
C ILE A 333 3.32 -4.51 -1.31
N ASN A 334 2.04 -4.27 -1.02
CA ASN A 334 1.04 -3.93 -2.02
C ASN A 334 1.31 -2.55 -2.62
N CYS A 335 1.73 -1.57 -1.82
CA CYS A 335 2.19 -0.29 -2.34
C CYS A 335 3.50 -0.47 -3.11
N THR A 336 4.55 -1.04 -2.53
CA THR A 336 5.89 -1.06 -3.16
C THR A 336 6.01 -2.02 -4.34
N TYR A 337 5.34 -3.18 -4.28
CA TYR A 337 5.46 -4.29 -5.24
C TYR A 337 4.14 -4.68 -5.89
N GLY A 338 3.03 -3.98 -5.61
CA GLY A 338 1.71 -4.25 -6.17
C GLY A 338 1.71 -4.26 -7.69
N ARG A 339 1.91 -5.46 -8.25
CA ARG A 339 1.87 -5.78 -9.69
C ARG A 339 0.56 -5.37 -10.38
N GLN A 340 -0.51 -5.10 -9.62
CA GLN A 340 -1.83 -4.78 -10.17
C GLN A 340 -1.96 -3.36 -10.73
N ILE A 341 -1.14 -2.41 -10.29
CA ILE A 341 -1.16 -1.05 -10.86
C ILE A 341 -0.60 -1.06 -12.30
N PHE A 342 0.37 -1.94 -12.58
CA PHE A 342 1.09 -1.97 -13.86
C PHE A 342 0.69 -3.09 -14.83
N ARG A 343 -0.21 -4.00 -14.45
CA ARG A 343 -0.77 -4.99 -15.39
C ARG A 343 -2.09 -4.47 -15.98
N ILE A 344 -1.98 -3.47 -16.84
CA ILE A 344 -2.88 -3.36 -17.99
C ILE A 344 -2.46 -4.52 -18.92
N GLN A 345 -2.81 -5.75 -18.51
CA GLN A 345 -2.52 -6.93 -19.31
C GLN A 345 -3.56 -6.93 -20.42
N ILE A 346 -3.15 -6.59 -21.64
CA ILE A 346 -3.95 -6.66 -22.86
C ILE A 346 -4.52 -8.08 -22.96
N ARG A 347 -5.72 -8.31 -22.43
CA ARG A 347 -6.41 -9.59 -22.53
C ARG A 347 -7.72 -9.38 -23.27
N ARG A 348 -7.63 -9.79 -24.53
CA ARG A 348 -8.62 -9.88 -25.61
C ARG A 348 -9.10 -8.55 -26.20
N PRO A 349 -9.02 -8.37 -27.52
CA PRO A 349 -9.83 -7.35 -28.18
C PRO A 349 -11.30 -7.71 -27.94
N PHE A 350 -12.08 -6.73 -27.48
CA PHE A 350 -13.53 -6.81 -27.56
C PHE A 350 -13.89 -6.99 -29.03
N LEU A 351 -14.38 -8.18 -29.38
CA LEU A 351 -14.98 -8.45 -30.68
C LEU A 351 -16.31 -7.69 -30.70
N TYR A 352 -16.35 -6.57 -31.41
CA TYR A 352 -17.58 -5.92 -31.80
C TYR A 352 -18.44 -6.91 -32.61
N TYR A 353 -19.69 -7.09 -32.19
CA TYR A 353 -20.79 -7.29 -33.14
C TYR A 353 -21.48 -5.94 -33.29
N ILE A 354 -20.93 -5.08 -34.15
CA ILE A 354 -21.67 -4.17 -35.04
C ILE A 354 -20.91 -4.15 -36.36
#